data_AF-A0A7J8CZE0-F1
#
_entry.id   AF-A0A7J8CZE0-F1
#
_cell.length_a   1.000
_cell.length_b   1.000
_cell.length_c   1.000
_cell.angle_alpha   90.00
_cell.angle_beta   90.00
_cell.angle_gamma   90.00
#
_symmetry.space_group_name_H-M   'P 1'
#
loop_
_entity.id
_entity.type
_entity.pdbx_description
1 polymer ?
#
loop_
_entity_poly.entity_id
_entity_poly.type
_entity_poly.pdbx_seq_one_letter_code
_entity_poly.pdbx_strand_id
1 'polypeptide(L)'
;MRAWAALSASSPNRPHTYFGPEASASKFKLLHPDFISYLTERFLKSKLIDTNFRDLYMPSTGALMLLTALHTCDQVSAYGFITSNYWKFSDHYFERVKKPLIFYANHDLSLEAALWRDLHTASILQLYQR
;
A
#
# COMPACT_ATOMS: atom_id res chain seq x y z
N MET A 1 17.74 22.03 35.13
CA MET A 1 16.32 22.34 34.83
C MET A 1 15.92 21.53 33.60
N ARG A 2 15.06 20.51 33.76
CA ARG A 2 14.48 19.77 32.64
C ARG A 2 13.05 20.28 32.46
N ALA A 3 12.81 21.03 31.40
CA ALA A 3 11.46 21.36 30.99
C ALA A 3 10.83 20.10 30.37
N TRP A 4 9.76 19.60 30.98
CA TRP A 4 8.84 18.71 30.30
C TRP A 4 7.99 19.57 29.35
N ALA A 5 8.15 19.36 28.04
CA ALA A 5 7.15 19.78 27.09
C ALA A 5 5.90 18.94 27.35
N ALA A 6 4.81 19.59 27.77
CA ALA A 6 3.51 18.95 27.85
C ALA A 6 3.09 18.58 26.43
N LEU A 7 3.23 17.31 26.07
CA LEU A 7 2.53 16.75 24.92
C LEU A 7 1.04 16.85 25.23
N SER A 8 0.33 17.63 24.41
CA SER A 8 -1.12 17.57 24.28
C SER A 8 -1.52 16.10 24.08
N ALA A 9 -2.01 15.47 25.14
CA ALA A 9 -2.58 14.14 25.05
C ALA A 9 -3.91 14.28 24.30
N SER A 10 -3.90 13.92 23.01
CA SER A 10 -5.14 13.53 22.36
C SER A 10 -5.82 12.47 23.23
N SER A 11 -7.15 12.53 23.35
CA SER A 11 -7.92 11.52 24.08
C SER A 11 -7.42 10.12 23.71
N PRO A 12 -7.13 9.23 24.69
CA PRO A 12 -6.55 7.93 24.40
C PRO A 12 -7.43 7.22 23.37
N ASN A 13 -6.84 6.87 22.23
CA ASN A 13 -7.51 6.18 21.16
C ASN A 13 -8.06 4.86 21.69
N ARG A 14 -9.36 4.66 21.59
CA ARG A 14 -10.05 3.46 22.07
C ARG A 14 -10.18 2.47 20.90
N PRO A 15 -9.50 1.30 20.90
CA PRO A 15 -9.52 0.41 19.73
C PRO A 15 -10.93 0.01 19.24
N HIS A 16 -11.89 -0.10 20.15
CA HIS A 16 -13.28 -0.44 19.82
C HIS A 16 -14.00 0.59 18.96
N THR A 17 -13.54 1.85 18.92
CA THR A 17 -14.13 2.87 18.02
C THR A 17 -13.75 2.64 16.56
N TYR A 18 -12.67 1.90 16.29
CA TYR A 18 -12.18 1.62 14.95
C TYR A 18 -12.48 0.19 14.50
N PHE A 19 -12.35 -0.78 15.41
CA PHE A 19 -12.37 -2.21 15.08
C PHE A 19 -13.60 -2.96 15.63
N GLY A 20 -14.52 -2.24 16.29
CA GLY A 20 -15.69 -2.81 16.93
C GLY A 20 -15.40 -3.48 18.29
N PRO A 21 -16.41 -4.10 18.92
CA PRO A 21 -16.30 -4.58 20.31
C PRO A 21 -15.43 -5.84 20.49
N GLU A 22 -15.23 -6.63 19.44
CA GLU A 22 -14.47 -7.88 19.51
C GLU A 22 -12.95 -7.62 19.56
N ALA A 23 -12.28 -8.18 20.58
CA ALA A 23 -10.85 -8.01 20.86
C ALA A 23 -10.06 -9.34 20.83
N SER A 24 -10.52 -10.33 20.07
CA SER A 24 -9.90 -11.66 19.98
C SER A 24 -8.59 -11.62 19.18
N ALA A 25 -7.62 -12.47 19.53
CA ALA A 25 -6.38 -12.61 18.74
C ALA A 25 -6.64 -13.15 17.31
N SER A 26 -7.75 -13.86 17.09
CA SER A 26 -8.16 -14.32 15.76
C SER A 26 -8.56 -13.18 14.83
N LYS A 27 -9.08 -12.07 15.36
CA LYS A 27 -9.49 -10.89 14.58
C LYS A 27 -8.31 -10.13 13.97
N PHE A 28 -7.22 -10.02 14.72
CA PHE A 28 -6.07 -9.21 14.33
C PHE A 28 -4.96 -10.08 13.73
N LYS A 29 -4.31 -9.56 12.70
CA LYS A 29 -3.15 -10.18 12.05
C LYS A 29 -2.10 -9.10 11.81
N LEU A 30 -0.84 -9.53 11.81
CA LEU A 30 0.31 -8.68 11.56
C LEU A 30 1.08 -9.23 10.37
N LEU A 31 1.32 -8.37 9.37
CA LEU A 31 2.14 -8.74 8.24
C LEU A 31 3.60 -8.82 8.68
N HIS A 32 4.27 -9.92 8.34
CA HIS A 32 5.63 -10.16 8.82
C HIS A 32 6.63 -9.18 8.19
N PRO A 33 7.52 -8.51 8.96
CA PRO A 33 8.50 -7.57 8.41
C PRO A 33 9.39 -8.19 7.31
N ASP A 34 9.89 -9.41 7.50
CA ASP A 34 10.70 -10.08 6.48
C ASP A 34 9.92 -10.37 5.19
N PHE A 35 8.60 -10.57 5.28
CA PHE A 35 7.77 -10.71 4.09
C PHE A 35 7.71 -9.38 3.33
N ILE A 36 7.56 -8.25 4.04
CA ILE A 36 7.61 -6.92 3.44
C ILE A 36 8.98 -6.68 2.78
N SER A 37 10.09 -6.99 3.46
CA SER A 37 11.44 -6.88 2.90
C SER A 37 11.64 -7.77 1.67
N TYR A 38 11.10 -9.00 1.68
CA TYR A 38 11.10 -9.89 0.53
C TYR A 38 10.34 -9.29 -0.66
N LEU A 39 9.13 -8.76 -0.44
CA LEU A 39 8.35 -8.11 -1.49
C LEU A 39 9.08 -6.90 -2.09
N THR A 40 9.68 -6.07 -1.23
CA THR A 40 10.51 -4.94 -1.66
C THR A 40 11.70 -5.39 -2.49
N GLU A 41 12.50 -6.34 -2.02
CA GLU A 41 13.73 -6.74 -2.70
C GLU A 41 13.48 -7.52 -3.99
N ARG A 42 12.40 -8.31 -4.07
CA ARG A 42 12.15 -9.23 -5.19
C ARG A 42 11.18 -8.71 -6.25
N PHE A 43 10.25 -7.83 -5.88
CA PHE A 43 9.20 -7.38 -6.80
C PHE A 43 9.21 -5.87 -7.02
N LEU A 44 9.51 -5.10 -5.97
CA LEU A 44 9.36 -3.64 -5.96
C LEU A 44 10.65 -2.95 -5.48
N LYS A 45 11.78 -3.31 -6.07
CA LYS A 45 13.07 -2.70 -5.71
C LYS A 45 13.25 -1.37 -6.45
N SER A 46 12.69 -0.30 -5.88
CA SER A 46 12.83 1.04 -6.47
C SER A 46 14.24 1.62 -6.30
N LYS A 47 14.66 2.43 -7.27
CA LYS A 47 15.88 3.26 -7.17
C LYS A 47 15.79 4.32 -6.07
N LEU A 48 14.58 4.62 -5.57
CA LEU A 48 14.39 5.54 -4.45
C LEU A 48 15.11 5.07 -3.17
N ILE A 49 15.33 3.76 -3.04
CA ILE A 49 16.09 3.14 -1.93
C ILE A 49 17.55 3.63 -1.89
N ASP A 50 18.12 4.00 -3.04
CA ASP A 50 19.51 4.46 -3.16
C ASP A 50 19.64 5.99 -2.97
N THR A 51 18.55 6.66 -2.59
CA THR A 51 18.49 8.11 -2.41
C THR A 51 18.31 8.48 -0.94
N ASN A 52 18.22 9.78 -0.65
CA ASN A 52 17.89 10.28 0.68
C ASN A 52 16.46 9.89 1.16
N PHE A 53 15.66 9.25 0.30
CA PHE A 53 14.32 8.73 0.64
C PHE A 53 14.33 7.27 1.10
N ARG A 54 15.52 6.64 1.26
CA ARG A 54 15.66 5.23 1.64
C ARG A 54 14.77 4.81 2.82
N ASP A 55 14.82 5.56 3.91
CA ASP A 55 14.11 5.23 5.15
C ASP A 55 12.60 5.51 5.07
N LEU A 56 12.16 6.21 4.02
CA LEU A 56 10.75 6.51 3.73
C LEU A 56 10.15 5.50 2.76
N TYR A 57 10.97 4.87 1.92
CA TYR A 57 10.49 4.00 0.86
C TYR A 57 9.90 2.69 1.42
N MET A 58 8.67 2.40 1.00
CA MET A 58 8.03 1.10 1.12
C MET A 58 7.05 0.90 -0.03
N PRO A 59 6.70 -0.34 -0.43
CA PRO A 59 5.56 -0.56 -1.32
C PRO A 59 4.29 0.08 -0.75
N SER A 60 3.39 0.55 -1.62
CA SER A 60 2.10 1.07 -1.18
C SER A 60 1.34 0.01 -0.37
N THR A 61 0.48 0.42 0.56
CA THR A 61 -0.37 -0.54 1.30
C THR A 61 -1.21 -1.38 0.34
N GLY A 62 -1.65 -0.81 -0.78
CA GLY A 62 -2.33 -1.54 -1.86
C GLY A 62 -1.45 -2.64 -2.45
N ALA A 63 -0.19 -2.35 -2.77
CA ALA A 63 0.77 -3.33 -3.25
C ALA A 63 1.04 -4.45 -2.25
N LEU A 64 1.21 -4.11 -0.96
CA LEU A 64 1.40 -5.10 0.10
C LEU A 64 0.20 -6.05 0.20
N MET A 65 -1.02 -5.53 0.15
CA MET A 65 -2.23 -6.36 0.21
C MET A 65 -2.41 -7.21 -1.04
N LEU A 66 -2.12 -6.66 -2.23
CA LEU A 66 -2.24 -7.40 -3.48
C LEU A 66 -1.23 -8.54 -3.59
N LEU A 67 0.03 -8.28 -3.21
CA LEU A 67 1.07 -9.31 -3.18
C LEU A 67 0.83 -10.32 -2.05
N THR A 68 0.26 -9.91 -0.91
CA THR A 68 -0.18 -10.87 0.12
C THR A 68 -1.22 -11.83 -0.44
N ALA A 69 -2.25 -11.32 -1.13
CA ALA A 69 -3.27 -12.15 -1.76
C ALA A 69 -2.65 -13.13 -2.76
N LEU A 70 -1.68 -12.69 -3.58
CA LEU A 70 -0.97 -13.57 -4.53
C LEU A 70 -0.17 -14.69 -3.85
N HIS A 71 0.24 -14.53 -2.59
CA HIS A 71 0.95 -15.57 -1.83
C HIS A 71 0.02 -16.49 -1.05
N THR A 72 -1.27 -16.17 -0.94
CA THR A 72 -2.21 -16.90 -0.06
C THR A 72 -3.46 -17.40 -0.76
N CYS A 73 -3.76 -16.93 -1.97
CA CYS A 73 -4.96 -17.28 -2.72
C CYS A 73 -4.60 -18.02 -4.01
N ASP A 74 -5.49 -18.90 -4.48
CA ASP A 74 -5.28 -19.65 -5.72
C ASP A 74 -5.38 -18.77 -6.97
N GLN A 75 -6.20 -17.71 -6.91
CA GLN A 75 -6.41 -16.74 -7.98
C GLN A 75 -6.71 -15.36 -7.38
N VAL A 76 -6.25 -14.30 -8.05
CA VAL A 76 -6.40 -12.92 -7.58
C VAL A 76 -6.84 -12.01 -8.73
N SER A 77 -7.78 -11.11 -8.43
CA SER A 77 -8.21 -10.04 -9.32
C SER A 77 -7.96 -8.68 -8.67
N ALA A 78 -7.31 -7.76 -9.38
CA ALA A 78 -6.99 -6.42 -8.91
C ALA A 78 -7.95 -5.38 -9.49
N TYR A 79 -8.63 -4.63 -8.63
CA TYR A 79 -9.54 -3.55 -9.00
C TYR A 79 -9.07 -2.23 -8.36
N GLY A 80 -9.08 -1.15 -9.13
CA GLY A 80 -8.70 0.19 -8.63
C GLY A 80 -7.19 0.39 -8.42
N PHE A 81 -6.36 -0.50 -8.98
CA PHE A 81 -4.91 -0.32 -9.01
C PHE A 81 -4.49 0.58 -10.18
N ILE A 82 -3.32 1.20 -10.07
CA ILE A 82 -2.77 2.07 -11.11
C ILE A 82 -2.56 1.31 -12.43
N THR A 83 -3.00 1.91 -13.54
CA THR A 83 -2.90 1.37 -14.90
C THR A 83 -2.22 2.38 -15.84
N SER A 84 -1.88 1.96 -17.06
CA SER A 84 -1.21 2.82 -18.06
C SER A 84 -1.98 4.09 -18.42
N ASN A 85 -3.29 4.11 -18.20
CA ASN A 85 -4.17 5.24 -18.48
C ASN A 85 -4.72 5.91 -17.21
N TYR A 86 -4.04 5.76 -16.06
CA TYR A 86 -4.48 6.30 -14.75
C TYR A 86 -4.89 7.77 -14.81
N TRP A 87 -4.18 8.59 -15.60
CA TRP A 87 -4.41 10.03 -15.76
C TRP A 87 -5.79 10.38 -16.34
N LYS A 88 -6.51 9.42 -16.93
CA LYS A 88 -7.89 9.62 -17.39
C LYS A 88 -8.86 9.75 -16.21
N PHE A 89 -8.55 9.15 -15.07
CA PHE A 89 -9.39 9.10 -13.88
C PHE A 89 -8.93 10.10 -12.80
N SER A 90 -9.76 10.28 -11.77
CA SER A 90 -9.36 10.97 -10.55
C SER A 90 -8.45 10.07 -9.72
N ASP A 91 -7.60 10.68 -8.89
CA ASP A 91 -6.72 10.02 -7.92
C ASP A 91 -7.46 8.92 -7.13
N HIS A 92 -8.61 9.28 -6.55
CA HIS A 92 -9.49 8.33 -5.86
C HIS A 92 -10.87 8.27 -6.50
N TYR A 93 -11.50 7.09 -6.46
CA TYR A 93 -12.82 6.85 -7.06
C TYR A 93 -13.95 7.61 -6.36
N PHE A 94 -13.78 8.01 -5.11
CA PHE A 94 -14.78 8.73 -4.32
C PHE A 94 -14.71 10.25 -4.48
N GLU A 95 -13.72 10.77 -5.23
CA GLU A 95 -13.59 12.19 -5.48
C GLU A 95 -14.71 12.71 -6.39
N ARG A 96 -15.42 13.74 -5.93
CA ARG A 96 -16.48 14.40 -6.71
C ARG A 96 -15.92 15.30 -7.82
N VAL A 97 -14.70 15.80 -7.63
CA VAL A 97 -13.99 16.66 -8.58
C VAL A 97 -12.66 16.00 -8.88
N LYS A 98 -12.32 15.87 -10.17
CA LYS A 98 -11.10 15.19 -10.60
C LYS A 98 -9.86 15.78 -9.92
N LYS A 99 -9.09 14.92 -9.25
CA LYS A 99 -7.77 15.22 -8.67
C LYS A 99 -6.69 14.46 -9.44
N PRO A 100 -5.53 15.07 -9.71
CA PRO A 100 -4.40 14.35 -10.28
C PRO A 100 -3.80 13.41 -9.23
N LEU A 101 -3.37 12.22 -9.67
CA LEU A 101 -2.54 11.34 -8.85
C LEU A 101 -1.15 11.97 -8.65
N ILE A 102 -0.72 12.08 -7.40
CA ILE A 102 0.59 12.64 -7.03
C ILE A 102 1.54 11.48 -6.66
N PHE A 103 2.72 11.48 -7.28
CA PHE A 103 3.74 10.46 -7.06
C PHE A 103 4.66 10.92 -5.93
N TYR A 104 4.34 10.52 -4.70
CA TYR A 104 5.15 10.80 -3.52
C TYR A 104 6.32 9.81 -3.42
N ALA A 105 7.48 10.26 -2.93
CA ALA A 105 8.69 9.44 -2.84
C ALA A 105 8.63 8.30 -1.79
N ASN A 106 7.51 8.16 -1.06
CA ASN A 106 7.32 7.08 -0.09
C ASN A 106 7.02 5.73 -0.76
N HIS A 107 6.57 5.71 -2.02
CA HIS A 107 6.39 4.51 -2.82
C HIS A 107 6.55 4.81 -4.32
N ASP A 108 6.80 3.79 -5.13
CA ASP A 108 7.05 3.95 -6.57
C ASP A 108 5.88 3.40 -7.39
N LEU A 109 4.86 4.23 -7.62
CA LEU A 109 3.65 3.81 -8.34
C LEU A 109 3.93 3.43 -9.80
N SER A 110 5.00 3.96 -10.40
CA SER A 110 5.41 3.58 -11.76
C SER A 110 5.92 2.14 -11.79
N LEU A 111 6.75 1.77 -10.82
CA LEU A 111 7.24 0.41 -10.65
C LEU A 111 6.09 -0.56 -10.32
N GLU A 112 5.18 -0.16 -9.42
CA GLU A 112 3.98 -0.94 -9.11
C GLU A 112 3.11 -1.16 -10.34
N ALA A 113 2.80 -0.11 -11.12
CA ALA A 113 2.01 -0.22 -12.36
C ALA A 113 2.65 -1.17 -13.38
N ALA A 114 3.98 -1.12 -13.51
CA ALA A 114 4.72 -2.03 -14.39
C ALA A 114 4.59 -3.48 -13.92
N LEU A 115 4.75 -3.74 -12.61
CA LEU A 115 4.59 -5.07 -12.04
C LEU A 115 3.17 -5.62 -12.26
N TRP A 116 2.13 -4.82 -12.05
CA TRP A 116 0.75 -5.27 -12.26
C TRP A 116 0.49 -5.66 -13.71
N ARG A 117 1.01 -4.88 -14.66
CA ARG A 117 0.92 -5.20 -16.09
C ARG A 117 1.64 -6.51 -16.40
N ASP A 118 2.85 -6.69 -15.90
CA ASP A 118 3.67 -7.86 -16.21
C ASP A 118 3.04 -9.15 -15.62
N LEU A 119 2.54 -9.09 -14.38
CA LEU A 119 1.78 -10.19 -13.75
C LEU A 119 0.47 -10.49 -14.49
N HIS A 120 -0.19 -9.46 -15.02
CA HIS A 120 -1.39 -9.64 -15.83
C HIS A 120 -1.10 -10.31 -17.18
N THR A 121 -0.06 -9.87 -17.89
CA THR A 121 0.39 -10.50 -19.12
C THR A 121 0.79 -11.96 -18.91
N ALA A 122 1.40 -12.28 -17.76
CA ALA A 122 1.74 -13.65 -17.40
C ALA A 122 0.54 -14.49 -16.91
N SER A 123 -0.67 -13.94 -16.87
CA SER A 123 -1.88 -14.60 -16.34
C SER A 123 -1.76 -15.06 -14.87
N ILE A 124 -0.88 -14.41 -14.10
CA ILE A 124 -0.73 -14.61 -12.65
C ILE A 124 -1.76 -13.76 -11.89
N LEU A 125 -2.13 -12.60 -12.45
CA LEU A 125 -3.08 -11.65 -11.86
C LEU A 125 -4.13 -11.21 -12.89
N GLN A 126 -5.41 -11.19 -12.53
CA GLN A 126 -6.44 -10.53 -13.35
C GLN A 126 -6.51 -9.04 -13.01
N LEU A 127 -5.84 -8.17 -13.78
CA LEU A 127 -5.89 -6.72 -13.58
C LEU A 127 -7.08 -6.09 -14.32
N TYR A 128 -7.95 -5.39 -13.60
CA TYR A 128 -9.03 -4.61 -14.20
C TYR A 128 -8.50 -3.35 -14.90
N GLN A 129 -8.81 -3.19 -16.18
CA GLN A 129 -8.39 -2.07 -17.02
C GLN A 129 -9.58 -1.57 -17.86
N ARG A 130 -9.75 -0.24 -17.99
CA ARG A 130 -10.82 0.42 -18.78
C ARG A 130 -10.39 1.81 -19.23
#